data_AF-A0A8G2L7V7-F1
#
_entry.id   AF-A0A8G2L7V7-F1
#
_cell.length_a   1.000
_cell.length_b   1.000
_cell.length_c   1.000
_cell.angle_alpha   90.00
_cell.angle_beta   90.00
_cell.angle_gamma   90.00
#
_symmetry.space_group_name_H-M   'P 1'
#
loop_
_entity.id
_entity.type
_entity.pdbx_description
1 polymer ?
#
loop_
_entity_poly.entity_id
_entity_poly.type
_entity_poly.pdbx_seq_one_letter_code
_entity_poly.pdbx_strand_id
1 'polypeptide(L)'
;MNTKNRHNNQKRRYTKKLDMRKNAEFNYMLGTIVRDLPDSVRGAIRGGIYSIASKKGIFEAKDFIIKQREAGIIDENTEKKLIDLIFDYSKYRQ
;
A
#
# COMPACT_ATOMS: atom_id res chain seq x y z
N MET A 1 3.60 21.11 43.39
CA MET A 1 4.38 20.61 42.23
C MET A 1 3.40 20.06 41.21
N ASN A 2 3.52 20.55 39.98
CA ASN A 2 2.56 20.41 38.90
C ASN A 2 3.06 19.34 37.91
N THR A 3 2.45 18.16 37.84
CA THR A 3 2.70 17.21 36.74
C THR A 3 1.41 16.97 35.99
N LYS A 4 1.28 17.79 34.94
CA LYS A 4 0.23 17.78 33.93
C LYS A 4 0.03 16.36 33.39
N ASN A 5 -1.15 15.81 33.63
CA ASN A 5 -1.75 14.73 32.85
C ASN A 5 -1.81 15.14 31.37
N ARG A 6 -0.75 14.84 30.62
CA ARG A 6 -0.80 14.81 29.15
C ARG A 6 -1.53 13.53 28.76
N HIS A 7 -2.85 13.51 28.96
CA HIS A 7 -3.71 12.62 28.18
C HIS A 7 -3.57 13.06 26.73
N ASN A 8 -2.61 12.43 26.07
CA ASN A 8 -2.29 12.63 24.69
C ASN A 8 -3.54 12.20 23.91
N ASN A 9 -4.26 13.21 23.48
CA ASN A 9 -5.35 13.17 22.52
C ASN A 9 -4.81 12.56 21.22
N GLN A 10 -4.61 11.23 21.20
CA GLN A 10 -4.40 10.48 19.97
C GLN A 10 -5.74 10.46 19.24
N LYS A 11 -6.06 11.61 18.64
CA LYS A 11 -7.01 11.74 17.54
C LYS A 11 -6.69 10.56 16.62
N ARG A 12 -7.58 9.57 16.54
CA ARG A 12 -7.43 8.42 15.63
C ARG A 12 -7.15 9.00 14.25
N ARG A 13 -5.88 8.97 13.82
CA ARG A 13 -5.49 9.54 12.53
C ARG A 13 -6.12 8.62 11.50
N TYR A 14 -7.21 9.09 10.90
CA TYR A 14 -7.84 8.42 9.76
C TYR A 14 -6.75 8.12 8.75
N THR A 15 -6.44 6.84 8.61
CA THR A 15 -5.38 6.40 7.69
C THR A 15 -6.07 5.75 6.52
N LYS A 16 -5.73 6.17 5.30
CA LYS A 16 -6.29 5.57 4.09
C LYS A 16 -5.60 4.22 3.87
N LYS A 17 -6.38 3.15 3.97
CA LYS A 17 -5.92 1.75 3.88
C LYS A 17 -6.73 0.99 2.85
N LEU A 18 -6.24 -0.18 2.46
CA LEU A 18 -6.96 -1.09 1.57
C LEU A 18 -8.39 -1.36 2.10
N ASP A 19 -9.38 -1.27 1.20
CA ASP A 19 -10.74 -1.69 1.49
C ASP A 19 -10.82 -3.22 1.49
N MET A 20 -10.84 -3.79 2.69
CA MET A 20 -10.94 -5.24 2.87
C MET A 20 -12.19 -5.88 2.26
N ARG A 21 -13.26 -5.10 1.97
CA ARG A 21 -14.44 -5.61 1.26
C ARG A 21 -14.15 -5.92 -0.21
N LYS A 22 -13.16 -5.25 -0.80
CA LYS A 22 -12.70 -5.43 -2.18
C LYS A 22 -11.38 -6.20 -2.28
N ASN A 23 -11.00 -6.89 -1.21
CA ASN A 23 -9.69 -7.53 -1.11
C ASN A 23 -9.42 -8.58 -2.21
N ALA A 24 -10.44 -9.38 -2.55
CA ALA A 24 -10.31 -10.41 -3.58
C ALA A 24 -10.05 -9.79 -4.96
N GLU A 25 -10.84 -8.79 -5.32
CA GLU A 25 -10.70 -8.04 -6.57
C GLU A 25 -9.36 -7.29 -6.64
N PHE A 26 -8.96 -6.62 -5.55
CA PHE A 26 -7.65 -5.99 -5.43
C PHE A 26 -6.51 -7.00 -5.69
N ASN A 27 -6.56 -8.17 -5.04
CA ASN A 27 -5.51 -9.18 -5.20
C ASN A 27 -5.45 -9.76 -6.62
N TYR A 28 -6.59 -9.86 -7.30
CA TYR A 28 -6.67 -10.29 -8.69
C TYR A 28 -6.03 -9.25 -9.62
N MET A 29 -6.41 -7.98 -9.47
CA MET A 29 -5.88 -6.87 -10.27
C MET A 29 -4.39 -6.67 -10.02
N LEU A 30 -3.95 -6.72 -8.75
CA LEU A 30 -2.55 -6.66 -8.37
C LEU A 30 -1.75 -7.77 -9.06
N GLY A 31 -2.26 -9.00 -9.00
CA GLY A 31 -1.66 -10.17 -9.67
C GLY A 31 -1.55 -10.00 -11.18
N THR A 32 -2.54 -9.37 -11.80
CA THR A 32 -2.57 -9.08 -13.24
C THR A 32 -1.50 -8.07 -13.62
N ILE A 33 -1.33 -6.99 -12.84
CA ILE A 33 -0.32 -5.95 -13.11
C ILE A 33 1.09 -6.51 -12.97
N VAL A 34 1.36 -7.34 -11.96
CA VAL A 34 2.71 -7.89 -11.73
C VAL A 34 3.00 -9.16 -12.53
N ARG A 35 2.06 -9.64 -13.34
CA ARG A 35 2.16 -10.93 -14.02
C ARG A 35 3.38 -11.02 -14.92
N ASP A 36 3.75 -9.93 -15.57
CA ASP A 36 4.86 -9.94 -16.54
C ASP A 36 6.22 -9.70 -15.88
N LEU A 37 6.25 -9.48 -14.55
CA LEU A 37 7.50 -9.42 -13.79
C LEU A 37 8.14 -10.80 -13.67
N PRO A 38 9.48 -10.88 -13.53
CA PRO A 38 10.18 -12.13 -13.25
C PRO A 38 9.64 -12.81 -11.99
N ASP A 39 9.51 -14.14 -12.02
CA ASP A 39 8.98 -14.93 -10.90
C ASP A 39 9.74 -14.69 -9.59
N SER A 40 11.06 -14.42 -9.68
CA SER A 40 11.94 -14.13 -8.55
C SER A 40 11.53 -12.89 -7.75
N VAL A 41 10.89 -11.90 -8.39
CA VAL A 41 10.47 -10.65 -7.74
C VAL A 41 8.95 -10.51 -7.62
N ARG A 42 8.17 -11.17 -8.50
CA ARG A 42 6.71 -11.07 -8.56
C ARG A 42 6.05 -11.29 -7.20
N GLY A 43 6.43 -12.37 -6.51
CA GLY A 43 5.88 -12.72 -5.20
C GLY A 43 6.17 -11.65 -4.13
N ALA A 44 7.40 -11.13 -4.12
CA ALA A 44 7.84 -10.11 -3.18
C ALA A 44 7.10 -8.77 -3.40
N ILE A 45 6.94 -8.35 -4.66
CA ILE A 45 6.20 -7.13 -5.01
C ILE A 45 4.73 -7.25 -4.60
N ARG A 46 4.06 -8.34 -5.00
CA ARG A 46 2.64 -8.58 -4.68
C ARG A 46 2.41 -8.62 -3.17
N GLY A 47 3.19 -9.43 -2.46
CA GLY A 47 3.07 -9.57 -1.00
C GLY A 47 3.39 -8.28 -0.25
N GLY A 48 4.43 -7.56 -0.70
CA GLY A 48 4.84 -6.27 -0.13
C GLY A 48 3.74 -5.22 -0.24
N ILE A 49 3.21 -4.99 -1.43
CA ILE A 49 2.15 -3.99 -1.67
C ILE A 49 0.90 -4.33 -0.85
N TYR A 50 0.44 -5.58 -0.90
CA TYR A 50 -0.73 -6.01 -0.14
C TYR A 50 -0.55 -5.82 1.37
N SER A 51 0.58 -6.28 1.92
CA SER A 51 0.87 -6.17 3.35
C SER A 51 0.96 -4.71 3.81
N ILE A 52 1.62 -3.85 3.04
CA ILE A 52 1.79 -2.44 3.40
C ILE A 52 0.46 -1.68 3.28
N ALA A 53 -0.26 -1.82 2.16
CA ALA A 53 -1.53 -1.12 1.92
C ALA A 53 -2.62 -1.50 2.93
N SER A 54 -2.64 -2.77 3.38
CA SER A 54 -3.62 -3.25 4.37
C SER A 54 -3.25 -2.90 5.81
N LYS A 55 -1.96 -2.94 6.18
CA LYS A 55 -1.51 -2.76 7.57
C LYS A 55 -1.09 -1.33 7.89
N LYS A 56 -0.25 -0.74 7.05
CA LYS A 56 0.36 0.59 7.26
C LYS A 56 -0.53 1.68 6.65
N GLY A 57 -0.73 1.63 5.34
CA GLY A 57 -1.47 2.64 4.59
C GLY A 57 -1.07 2.69 3.13
N ILE A 58 -1.87 3.37 2.32
CA ILE A 58 -1.60 3.48 0.89
C ILE A 58 -0.43 4.41 0.58
N PHE A 59 -0.13 5.39 1.44
CA PHE A 59 0.98 6.30 1.20
C PHE A 59 2.31 5.57 1.39
N GLU A 60 2.41 4.73 2.42
CA GLU A 60 3.55 3.84 2.62
C GLU A 60 3.67 2.81 1.50
N ALA A 61 2.54 2.34 0.94
CA ALA A 61 2.55 1.44 -0.19
C ALA A 61 3.03 2.15 -1.47
N LYS A 62 2.63 3.40 -1.70
CA LYS A 62 3.12 4.24 -2.79
C LYS A 62 4.64 4.43 -2.69
N ASP A 63 5.15 4.80 -1.51
CA ASP A 63 6.59 4.97 -1.30
C ASP A 63 7.37 3.68 -1.56
N PHE A 64 6.80 2.53 -1.18
CA PHE A 64 7.37 1.23 -1.52
C PHE A 64 7.44 1.03 -3.04
N ILE A 65 6.34 1.28 -3.77
CA ILE A 65 6.28 1.13 -5.23
C ILE A 65 7.33 2.02 -5.92
N ILE A 66 7.42 3.30 -5.53
CA ILE A 66 8.41 4.24 -6.07
C ILE A 66 9.82 3.70 -5.87
N LYS A 67 10.16 3.19 -4.68
CA LYS A 67 11.47 2.60 -4.42
C LYS A 67 11.77 1.37 -5.28
N GLN A 68 10.77 0.57 -5.63
CA GLN A 68 10.97 -0.56 -6.55
C GLN A 68 11.27 -0.09 -7.97
N ARG A 69 10.67 1.03 -8.41
CA ARG A 69 10.96 1.65 -9.71
C ARG A 69 12.33 2.32 -9.73
N GLU A 70 12.71 3.00 -8.65
CA GLU A 70 14.05 3.58 -8.49
C GLU A 70 15.14 2.49 -8.50
N ALA A 71 14.85 1.32 -7.93
CA ALA A 71 15.73 0.15 -7.96
C ALA A 71 15.75 -0.59 -9.32
N GLY A 72 14.95 -0.16 -10.30
CA GLY A 72 14.87 -0.81 -11.62
C GLY A 72 14.15 -2.17 -11.62
N ILE A 73 13.43 -2.51 -10.56
CA ILE A 73 12.71 -3.79 -10.44
C ILE A 73 11.40 -3.75 -11.24
N ILE A 74 10.77 -2.58 -11.32
CA ILE A 74 9.57 -2.33 -12.12
C ILE A 74 9.79 -1.10 -13.01
N ASP A 75 9.09 -1.03 -14.14
CA ASP A 75 9.11 0.13 -15.02
C ASP A 75 8.10 1.21 -14.60
N GLU A 76 8.17 2.38 -15.24
CA GLU A 76 7.28 3.52 -14.95
C GLU A 76 5.81 3.21 -15.23
N ASN A 77 5.53 2.36 -16.22
CA ASN A 77 4.16 1.95 -16.56
C ASN A 77 3.56 1.07 -15.46
N THR A 78 4.32 0.12 -14.94
CA THR A 78 3.94 -0.75 -13.83
C THR A 78 3.77 0.06 -12.55
N GLU A 79 4.68 0.99 -12.26
CA GLU A 79 4.56 1.93 -11.15
C GLU A 79 3.22 2.67 -11.18
N LYS A 80 2.88 3.31 -12.30
CA LYS A 80 1.62 4.05 -12.46
C LYS A 80 0.40 3.18 -12.17
N LYS A 81 0.33 2.01 -12.81
CA LYS A 81 -0.77 1.04 -12.60
C LYS A 81 -0.92 0.59 -11.14
N LEU A 82 0.21 0.35 -10.46
CA LEU A 82 0.21 -0.08 -9.06
C LEU A 82 -0.24 1.05 -8.13
N ILE A 83 0.19 2.28 -8.38
CA ILE A 83 -0.24 3.47 -7.63
C ILE A 83 -1.74 3.68 -7.83
N ASP A 84 -2.24 3.67 -9.06
CA ASP A 84 -3.68 3.83 -9.34
C ASP A 84 -4.49 2.76 -8.60
N LEU A 85 -4.05 1.49 -8.68
CA LEU A 85 -4.72 0.39 -7.99
C LEU A 85 -4.84 0.60 -6.47
N ILE A 86 -3.76 0.98 -5.79
CA ILE A 86 -3.83 1.16 -4.32
C ILE A 86 -4.72 2.36 -3.94
N PHE A 87 -4.82 3.39 -4.80
CA PHE A 87 -5.69 4.52 -4.54
C PHE A 87 -7.16 4.18 -4.77
N ASP A 88 -7.48 3.45 -5.85
CA ASP A 88 -8.84 3.04 -6.23
C ASP A 88 -9.46 2.07 -5.22
N TYR A 89 -8.64 1.20 -4.63
CA TYR A 89 -9.09 0.17 -3.70
C TYR A 89 -8.95 0.58 -2.24
N SER A 90 -8.86 1.87 -1.95
CA SER A 90 -8.64 2.34 -0.59
C SER A 90 -9.76 3.20 -0.05
N LYS A 91 -9.93 3.12 1.27
CA LYS A 91 -10.88 3.92 2.02
C LYS A 91 -10.25 4.46 3.29
N TYR A 92 -10.80 5.57 3.78
CA TYR A 92 -10.42 6.06 5.10
C TYR A 92 -10.88 5.08 6.17
N ARG A 93 -9.97 4.71 7.06
CA ARG A 93 -10.25 3.85 8.22
C ARG A 93 -9.89 4.59 9.50
N GLN A 94 -10.80 4.56 10.47
CA GLN A 94 -10.60 5.02 11.85
C GLN A 94 -9.81 4.02 12.68
#